data_AF-A0A7V5KJX6-F1
#
_entry.id   AF-A0A7V5KJX6-F1
#
_cell.length_a   1.000
_cell.length_b   1.000
_cell.length_c   1.000
_cell.angle_alpha   90.00
_cell.angle_beta   90.00
_cell.angle_gamma   90.00
#
_symmetry.space_group_name_H-M   'P 1'
#
loop_
_entity.id
_entity.type
_entity.pdbx_description
1 polymer ?
#
loop_
_entity_poly.entity_id
_entity_poly.type
_entity_poly.pdbx_seq_one_letter_code
_entity_poly.pdbx_strand_id
1 'polypeptide(L)'
;MMSRKRDGFTLMEVMVAVVIFALVVSSLVMSFRTGVKAYDIGATHAEMDQTIRFVTTQVAQDLRNVFYRQPWTYNVTRNQREELLAQREKQMAESGARVDLLSDDQAPELGPRIDLSFRATDNGDADEISFARLQNEAQAETHRLFGLARIRYFLADGALYRAIDDVIAPEEDEFGNEIPKPVPPTVDKLANNVKAFDLKFGYYYDGEWLLADDWNSDASQYRNPSDEEENTDIFKGKRSSRSSRTRENVTYSGGYTTSSPLETRKTDDLPAWVEITYVFTDPKKTEKERTFRQVIQIYSSQETYIPPEVSDEDSQRDIFRTRRRE
;
A
#
# COMPACT_ATOMS: atom_id res chain seq x y z
N MET A 1 80.48 13.07 -46.47
CA MET A 1 79.77 12.25 -45.45
C MET A 1 79.93 12.91 -44.09
N MET A 2 78.92 13.64 -43.62
CA MET A 2 78.93 14.21 -42.27
C MET A 2 78.71 13.09 -41.26
N SER A 3 79.72 12.85 -40.41
CA SER A 3 79.60 11.99 -39.23
C SER A 3 78.58 12.61 -38.28
N ARG A 4 77.38 12.04 -38.21
CA ARG A 4 76.42 12.34 -37.14
C ARG A 4 77.04 11.85 -35.84
N LYS A 5 77.44 12.78 -34.96
CA LYS A 5 77.71 12.47 -33.56
C LYS A 5 76.46 11.80 -32.99
N ARG A 6 76.62 10.54 -32.57
CA ARG A 6 75.63 9.84 -31.76
C ARG A 6 75.89 10.27 -30.32
N ASP A 7 75.29 11.38 -29.92
CA ASP A 7 75.27 11.77 -28.51
C ASP A 7 74.30 10.81 -27.80
N GLY A 8 74.85 9.96 -26.94
CA GLY A 8 74.07 9.03 -26.13
C GLY A 8 73.45 9.74 -24.94
N PHE A 9 72.32 9.23 -24.45
CA PHE A 9 71.66 9.75 -23.26
C PHE A 9 72.54 9.58 -22.02
N THR A 10 72.59 10.62 -21.19
CA THR A 10 73.26 10.52 -19.88
C THR A 10 72.40 9.72 -18.91
N LEU A 11 73.04 9.02 -17.96
CA LEU A 11 72.32 8.23 -16.95
C LEU A 11 71.34 9.11 -16.13
N MET A 12 71.71 10.37 -15.86
CA MET A 12 70.84 11.33 -15.17
C MET A 12 69.57 11.64 -15.97
N GLU A 13 69.70 11.83 -17.28
CA GLU A 13 68.57 12.14 -18.17
C GLU A 13 67.58 10.98 -18.25
N VAL A 14 68.08 9.74 -18.28
CA VAL A 14 67.24 8.54 -18.20
C VAL A 14 66.51 8.44 -16.86
N MET A 15 67.19 8.70 -15.74
CA MET A 15 66.55 8.67 -14.42
C MET A 15 65.45 9.73 -14.29
N VAL A 16 65.70 10.96 -14.76
CA VAL A 16 64.69 12.03 -14.75
C VAL A 16 63.50 11.67 -15.63
N ALA A 17 63.73 11.13 -16.84
CA ALA A 17 62.65 10.71 -17.73
C ALA A 17 61.78 9.61 -17.10
N VAL A 18 62.38 8.63 -16.41
CA VAL A 18 61.65 7.56 -15.71
C VAL A 18 60.80 8.13 -14.55
N VAL A 19 61.33 9.09 -13.78
CA VAL A 19 60.56 9.72 -12.69
C VAL A 19 59.38 10.50 -13.22
N ILE A 20 59.58 11.33 -14.26
CA ILE A 20 58.48 12.08 -14.89
C ILE A 20 57.43 11.11 -15.45
N PHE A 21 57.88 10.07 -16.15
CA PHE A 21 56.98 9.05 -16.69
C PHE A 21 56.19 8.35 -15.58
N ALA A 22 56.84 7.97 -14.48
CA ALA A 22 56.17 7.34 -13.34
C ALA A 22 55.13 8.27 -12.69
N LEU A 23 55.42 9.57 -12.57
CA LEU A 23 54.47 10.56 -12.06
C LEU A 23 53.25 10.72 -12.98
N VAL A 24 53.47 10.76 -14.30
CA VAL A 24 52.39 10.86 -15.29
C VAL A 24 51.52 9.60 -15.31
N VAL A 25 52.14 8.41 -15.29
CA VAL A 25 51.39 7.15 -15.22
C VAL A 25 50.60 7.06 -13.92
N SER A 26 51.19 7.48 -12.79
CA SER A 26 50.51 7.47 -11.49
C SER A 26 49.30 8.41 -11.47
N SER A 27 49.43 9.62 -12.02
CA SER A 27 48.31 10.58 -12.08
C SER A 27 47.20 10.09 -13.02
N LEU A 28 47.56 9.44 -14.14
CA LEU A 28 46.61 8.84 -15.07
C LEU A 28 45.85 7.69 -14.43
N VAL A 29 46.55 6.78 -13.73
CA VAL A 29 45.92 5.66 -13.00
C VAL A 29 44.99 6.17 -11.91
N MET A 30 45.39 7.21 -11.16
CA MET A 30 44.54 7.80 -10.12
C MET A 30 43.29 8.46 -10.70
N SER A 31 43.43 9.19 -11.81
CA SER A 31 42.31 9.81 -12.51
C SER A 31 41.35 8.77 -13.06
N PHE A 32 41.87 7.71 -13.68
CA PHE A 32 41.07 6.60 -14.21
C PHE A 32 40.31 5.87 -13.10
N ARG A 33 40.99 5.51 -11.99
CA ARG A 33 40.33 4.86 -10.83
C ARG A 33 39.23 5.74 -10.24
N THR A 34 39.48 7.05 -10.15
CA THR A 34 38.48 8.01 -9.65
C THR A 34 37.29 8.10 -10.59
N GLY A 35 37.54 8.15 -11.91
CA GLY A 35 36.50 8.16 -12.93
C GLY A 35 35.62 6.91 -12.91
N VAL A 36 36.22 5.72 -12.84
CA VAL A 36 35.48 4.45 -12.73
C VAL A 36 34.62 4.41 -11.46
N LYS A 37 35.20 4.80 -10.31
CA LYS A 37 34.46 4.84 -9.05
C LYS A 37 33.29 5.83 -9.07
N ALA A 38 33.48 7.00 -9.69
CA ALA A 38 32.41 7.99 -9.85
C ALA A 38 31.30 7.48 -10.78
N TYR A 39 31.68 6.81 -11.87
CA TYR A 39 30.73 6.16 -12.79
C TYR A 39 29.89 5.10 -12.06
N ASP A 40 30.53 4.21 -11.30
CA ASP A 40 29.83 3.15 -10.57
C ASP A 40 28.83 3.70 -9.54
N ILE A 41 29.19 4.79 -8.85
CA ILE A 41 28.30 5.46 -7.89
C ILE A 41 27.13 6.12 -8.63
N GLY A 42 27.41 6.79 -9.76
CA GLY A 42 26.39 7.42 -10.59
C GLY A 42 25.40 6.40 -11.15
N ALA A 43 25.89 5.27 -11.66
CA ALA A 43 25.08 4.18 -12.19
C ALA A 43 24.14 3.62 -11.11
N THR A 44 24.65 3.34 -9.89
CA THR A 44 23.80 2.81 -8.81
C THR A 44 22.73 3.81 -8.34
N HIS A 45 23.04 5.10 -8.30
CA HIS A 45 22.04 6.11 -7.95
C HIS A 45 20.97 6.27 -9.04
N ALA A 46 21.38 6.24 -10.31
CA ALA A 46 20.45 6.32 -11.44
C ALA A 46 19.48 5.13 -11.47
N GLU A 47 19.98 3.90 -11.25
CA GLU A 47 19.15 2.70 -11.17
C GLU A 47 18.12 2.80 -10.03
N MET A 48 18.57 3.17 -8.82
CA MET A 48 17.67 3.34 -7.68
C MET A 48 16.61 4.42 -7.94
N ASP A 49 16.99 5.59 -8.48
CA ASP A 49 16.06 6.67 -8.78
C ASP A 49 15.04 6.27 -9.88
N GLN A 50 15.45 5.44 -10.85
CA GLN A 50 14.53 4.86 -11.84
C GLN A 50 13.54 3.88 -11.20
N THR A 51 14.01 2.98 -10.33
CA THR A 51 13.15 2.05 -9.59
C THR A 51 12.14 2.81 -8.73
N ILE A 52 12.57 3.84 -7.99
CA ILE A 52 11.69 4.66 -7.16
C ILE A 52 10.59 5.32 -8.02
N ARG A 53 10.96 5.92 -9.16
CA ARG A 53 9.99 6.52 -10.08
C ARG A 53 9.00 5.49 -10.62
N PHE A 54 9.48 4.29 -10.96
CA PHE A 54 8.62 3.21 -11.43
C PHE A 54 7.61 2.80 -10.36
N VAL A 55 8.08 2.51 -9.13
CA VAL A 55 7.21 2.11 -8.01
C VAL A 55 6.17 3.17 -7.69
N THR A 56 6.60 4.42 -7.50
CA THR A 56 5.72 5.55 -7.15
C THR A 56 4.68 5.81 -8.23
N THR A 57 5.06 5.69 -9.51
CA THR A 57 4.13 5.83 -10.64
C THR A 57 3.13 4.68 -10.69
N GLN A 58 3.60 3.44 -10.50
CA GLN A 58 2.77 2.25 -10.53
C GLN A 58 1.72 2.28 -9.41
N VAL A 59 2.14 2.54 -8.17
CA VAL A 59 1.25 2.62 -7.01
C VAL A 59 0.24 3.77 -7.18
N ALA A 60 0.69 4.94 -7.64
CA ALA A 60 -0.21 6.06 -7.90
C ALA A 60 -1.21 5.78 -9.02
N GLN A 61 -0.79 5.09 -10.09
CA GLN A 61 -1.69 4.70 -11.16
C GLN A 61 -2.75 3.70 -10.66
N ASP A 62 -2.35 2.74 -9.83
CA ASP A 62 -3.29 1.75 -9.28
C ASP A 62 -4.27 2.40 -8.30
N LEU A 63 -3.80 3.24 -7.38
CA LEU A 63 -4.65 3.97 -6.44
C LEU A 63 -5.61 4.97 -7.10
N ARG A 64 -5.18 5.63 -8.18
CA ARG A 64 -6.07 6.53 -8.94
C ARG A 64 -7.18 5.80 -9.69
N ASN A 65 -7.00 4.51 -9.96
CA ASN A 65 -7.98 3.66 -10.64
C ASN A 65 -8.71 2.71 -9.66
N VAL A 66 -8.74 3.05 -8.36
CA VAL A 66 -9.50 2.29 -7.37
C VAL A 66 -10.97 2.26 -7.75
N PHE A 67 -11.50 1.04 -7.83
CA PHE A 67 -12.90 0.76 -8.01
C PHE A 67 -13.47 0.27 -6.69
N TYR A 68 -14.26 1.13 -6.04
CA TYR A 68 -14.96 0.78 -4.82
C TYR A 68 -16.46 0.88 -5.04
N ARG A 69 -17.16 -0.05 -4.40
CA ARG A 69 -18.61 0.01 -4.20
C ARG A 69 -18.89 -0.38 -2.77
N GLN A 70 -19.97 0.16 -2.22
CA GLN A 70 -20.37 -0.14 -0.86
C GLN A 70 -20.81 -1.62 -0.72
N PRO A 71 -20.49 -2.31 0.40
CA PRO A 71 -20.77 -3.73 0.62
C PRO A 71 -22.19 -4.21 0.29
N TRP A 72 -23.20 -3.38 0.55
CA TRP A 72 -24.60 -3.73 0.29
C TRP A 72 -25.03 -3.58 -1.16
N THR A 73 -24.20 -2.97 -2.02
CA THR A 73 -24.51 -2.77 -3.45
C THR A 73 -24.01 -3.91 -4.32
N TYR A 74 -23.16 -4.79 -3.79
CA TYR A 74 -22.68 -6.01 -4.43
C TYR A 74 -23.00 -7.22 -3.54
N ASN A 75 -22.94 -8.44 -4.10
CA ASN A 75 -23.36 -9.68 -3.43
C ASN A 75 -24.82 -9.69 -2.90
N VAL A 76 -25.71 -8.80 -3.37
CA VAL A 76 -27.08 -8.62 -2.83
C VAL A 76 -27.85 -9.93 -2.75
N THR A 77 -27.91 -10.70 -3.84
CA THR A 77 -28.64 -11.98 -3.89
C THR A 77 -28.04 -13.03 -2.96
N ARG A 78 -26.71 -13.00 -2.77
CA ARG A 78 -26.02 -13.92 -1.86
C ARG A 78 -26.31 -13.56 -0.41
N ASN A 79 -26.14 -12.29 -0.04
CA ASN A 79 -26.41 -11.80 1.32
C ASN A 79 -27.86 -12.06 1.73
N GLN A 80 -28.83 -11.80 0.84
CA GLN A 80 -30.25 -12.10 1.08
C GLN A 80 -30.52 -13.59 1.34
N ARG A 81 -29.80 -14.48 0.65
CA ARG A 81 -29.96 -15.93 0.82
C ARG A 81 -29.27 -16.45 2.07
N GLU A 82 -28.05 -15.99 2.35
CA GLU A 82 -27.34 -16.31 3.60
C GLU A 82 -28.15 -15.87 4.81
N GLU A 83 -28.81 -14.71 4.74
CA GLU A 83 -29.72 -14.23 5.80
C GLU A 83 -30.95 -15.15 5.96
N LEU A 84 -31.58 -15.58 4.86
CA LEU A 84 -32.69 -16.53 4.92
C LEU A 84 -32.27 -17.88 5.51
N LEU A 85 -31.08 -18.37 5.16
CA LEU A 85 -30.51 -19.60 5.72
C LEU A 85 -30.23 -19.45 7.21
N ALA A 86 -29.62 -18.35 7.64
CA ALA A 86 -29.35 -18.06 9.04
C ALA A 86 -30.65 -17.89 9.86
N GLN A 87 -31.68 -17.25 9.30
CA GLN A 87 -33.00 -17.15 9.94
C GLN A 87 -33.65 -18.52 10.09
N ARG A 88 -33.58 -19.37 9.05
CA ARG A 88 -34.10 -20.73 9.09
C ARG A 88 -33.35 -21.58 10.11
N GLU A 89 -32.02 -21.48 10.16
CA GLU A 89 -31.18 -22.16 11.15
C GLU A 89 -31.55 -21.74 12.58
N LYS A 90 -31.73 -20.44 12.83
CA LYS A 90 -32.19 -19.93 14.14
C LYS A 90 -33.57 -20.46 14.51
N GLN A 91 -34.54 -20.42 13.60
CA GLN A 91 -35.88 -20.97 13.84
C GLN A 91 -35.85 -22.49 14.10
N MET A 92 -34.92 -23.20 13.47
CA MET A 92 -34.72 -24.64 13.67
C MET A 92 -34.07 -24.94 15.02
N ALA A 93 -33.07 -24.15 15.42
CA ALA A 93 -32.46 -24.22 16.74
C ALA A 93 -33.48 -23.95 17.87
N GLU A 94 -34.40 -22.99 17.65
CA GLU A 94 -35.46 -22.64 18.60
C GLU A 94 -36.60 -23.68 18.65
N SER A 95 -36.95 -24.28 17.51
CA SER A 95 -38.05 -25.27 17.42
C SER A 95 -37.64 -26.70 17.80
N GLY A 96 -36.34 -26.97 17.99
CA GLY A 96 -35.82 -28.29 18.37
C GLY A 96 -36.02 -29.38 17.30
N ALA A 97 -36.48 -29.00 16.10
CA ALA A 97 -36.68 -29.91 14.99
C ALA A 97 -35.33 -30.23 14.33
N ARG A 98 -34.86 -31.47 14.47
CA ARG A 98 -33.74 -32.01 13.68
C ARG A 98 -34.26 -32.41 12.30
N VAL A 99 -34.49 -31.45 11.42
CA VAL A 99 -34.57 -31.76 9.98
C VAL A 99 -33.14 -31.67 9.46
N ASP A 100 -32.72 -32.74 8.80
CA ASP A 100 -31.41 -32.89 8.16
C ASP A 100 -31.25 -31.78 7.11
N LEU A 101 -30.51 -30.72 7.45
CA LEU A 101 -30.27 -29.56 6.57
C LEU A 101 -29.33 -29.88 5.40
N LEU A 102 -28.80 -31.10 5.36
CA LEU A 102 -27.75 -31.53 4.42
C LEU A 102 -28.28 -32.21 3.15
N SER A 103 -29.60 -32.36 2.99
CA SER A 103 -30.18 -33.03 1.82
C SER A 103 -31.05 -32.12 0.96
N ASP A 104 -30.67 -30.85 0.80
CA ASP A 104 -31.26 -30.01 -0.24
C ASP A 104 -30.33 -30.05 -1.46
N ASP A 105 -30.37 -31.15 -2.23
CA ASP A 105 -29.77 -31.30 -3.57
C ASP A 105 -30.29 -30.23 -4.57
N GLN A 106 -31.22 -29.38 -4.13
CA GLN A 106 -31.75 -28.23 -4.88
C GLN A 106 -31.23 -26.88 -4.38
N ALA A 107 -30.34 -26.81 -3.38
CA ALA A 107 -29.72 -25.55 -3.00
C ALA A 107 -28.91 -25.02 -4.20
N PRO A 108 -29.37 -23.93 -4.85
CA PRO A 108 -28.68 -23.43 -6.02
C PRO A 108 -27.33 -22.86 -5.59
N GLU A 109 -26.26 -23.35 -6.22
CA GLU A 109 -24.87 -22.95 -5.98
C GLU A 109 -24.76 -21.43 -5.84
N LEU A 110 -24.36 -20.96 -4.65
CA LEU A 110 -24.09 -19.55 -4.42
C LEU A 110 -22.78 -19.25 -5.14
N GLY A 111 -22.86 -18.47 -6.22
CA GLY A 111 -21.66 -18.04 -6.95
C GLY A 111 -20.62 -17.39 -6.02
N PRO A 112 -19.36 -17.29 -6.47
CA PRO A 112 -18.25 -16.81 -5.66
C PRO A 112 -18.54 -15.42 -5.10
N ARG A 113 -18.21 -15.22 -3.82
CA ARG A 113 -18.36 -13.92 -3.16
C ARG A 113 -17.41 -12.92 -3.82
N ILE A 114 -17.86 -11.71 -4.09
CA ILE A 114 -17.01 -10.64 -4.60
C ILE A 114 -16.51 -9.82 -3.40
N ASP A 115 -15.25 -9.38 -3.41
CA ASP A 115 -14.68 -8.43 -2.45
C ASP A 115 -14.12 -7.20 -3.19
N LEU A 116 -14.83 -6.08 -3.05
CA LEU A 116 -14.47 -4.77 -3.61
C LEU A 116 -13.99 -3.77 -2.54
N SER A 117 -13.74 -4.26 -1.32
CA SER A 117 -13.29 -3.43 -0.21
C SER A 117 -11.91 -2.82 -0.47
N PHE A 118 -11.69 -1.64 0.12
CA PHE A 118 -10.37 -1.05 0.25
C PHE A 118 -9.95 -1.22 1.71
N ARG A 119 -8.81 -1.88 1.90
CA ARG A 119 -8.28 -2.22 3.22
C ARG A 119 -6.80 -1.91 3.28
N ALA A 120 -6.38 -1.30 4.37
CA ALA A 120 -5.00 -1.09 4.69
C ALA A 120 -4.75 -1.41 6.16
N THR A 121 -3.65 -2.08 6.43
CA THR A 121 -3.27 -2.53 7.77
C THR A 121 -1.91 -1.96 8.10
N ASP A 122 -1.86 -1.22 9.21
CA ASP A 122 -0.62 -0.74 9.82
C ASP A 122 0.09 -1.94 10.47
N ASN A 123 1.29 -2.23 9.98
CA ASN A 123 2.20 -3.23 10.53
C ASN A 123 3.54 -2.58 10.93
N GLY A 124 3.50 -1.30 11.32
CA GLY A 124 4.64 -0.49 11.72
C GLY A 124 5.40 0.06 10.51
N ASP A 125 6.49 -0.62 10.14
CA ASP A 125 7.31 -0.21 8.98
C ASP A 125 6.92 -0.98 7.70
N ALA A 126 5.99 -1.93 7.78
CA ALA A 126 5.73 -2.92 6.73
C ALA A 126 4.23 -3.04 6.43
N ASP A 127 3.61 -1.91 6.12
CA ASP A 127 2.17 -1.83 5.92
C ASP A 127 1.71 -2.64 4.72
N GLU A 128 0.43 -2.96 4.75
CA GLU A 128 -0.23 -3.67 3.68
C GLU A 128 -1.43 -2.88 3.20
N ILE A 129 -1.64 -2.85 1.88
CA ILE A 129 -2.82 -2.24 1.28
C ILE A 129 -3.38 -3.15 0.20
N SER A 130 -4.69 -3.35 0.23
CA SER A 130 -5.45 -4.14 -0.74
C SER A 130 -6.71 -3.43 -1.20
N PHE A 131 -6.95 -3.41 -2.50
CA PHE A 131 -8.12 -2.77 -3.10
C PHE A 131 -8.44 -3.35 -4.48
N ALA A 132 -9.68 -3.18 -4.93
CA ALA A 132 -10.06 -3.45 -6.31
C ALA A 132 -9.73 -2.24 -7.21
N ARG A 133 -9.21 -2.49 -8.42
CA ARG A 133 -8.99 -1.48 -9.46
C ARG A 133 -9.73 -1.82 -10.74
N LEU A 134 -10.08 -0.79 -11.51
CA LEU A 134 -10.53 -0.95 -12.89
C LEU A 134 -9.32 -1.20 -13.81
N GLN A 135 -9.36 -2.29 -14.58
CA GLN A 135 -8.30 -2.60 -15.55
C GLN A 135 -8.66 -2.00 -16.92
N ASN A 136 -8.03 -0.89 -17.28
CA ASN A 136 -8.20 -0.23 -18.59
C ASN A 136 -7.28 -0.83 -19.69
N GLU A 137 -7.08 -2.16 -19.70
CA GLU A 137 -6.01 -2.76 -20.50
C GLU A 137 -6.51 -3.37 -21.82
N ALA A 138 -5.79 -3.05 -22.90
CA ALA A 138 -6.02 -3.50 -24.27
C ALA A 138 -5.37 -4.86 -24.59
N GLN A 139 -4.80 -5.55 -23.59
CA GLN A 139 -4.15 -6.85 -23.78
C GLN A 139 -5.19 -7.98 -23.81
N ALA A 140 -5.19 -8.72 -24.92
CA ALA A 140 -6.19 -9.73 -25.27
C ALA A 140 -6.15 -11.02 -24.41
N GLU A 141 -5.34 -11.11 -23.35
CA GLU A 141 -5.02 -12.40 -22.72
C GLU A 141 -5.52 -12.61 -21.30
N THR A 142 -6.12 -11.62 -20.63
CA THR A 142 -6.76 -11.85 -19.32
C THR A 142 -8.05 -11.06 -19.19
N HIS A 143 -9.15 -11.61 -19.72
CA HIS A 143 -10.49 -11.17 -19.33
C HIS A 143 -10.72 -11.57 -17.86
N ARG A 144 -10.28 -10.73 -16.91
CA ARG A 144 -10.66 -10.88 -15.49
C ARG A 144 -12.14 -10.59 -15.34
N LEU A 145 -12.80 -11.22 -14.36
CA LEU A 145 -14.22 -11.01 -14.14
C LEU A 145 -14.51 -9.51 -13.95
N PHE A 146 -15.47 -9.01 -14.73
CA PHE A 146 -15.92 -7.61 -14.70
C PHE A 146 -14.86 -6.55 -15.10
N GLY A 147 -13.71 -6.95 -15.65
CA GLY A 147 -12.61 -6.02 -15.94
C GLY A 147 -12.00 -5.42 -14.67
N LEU A 148 -12.17 -6.09 -13.54
CA LEU A 148 -11.64 -5.68 -12.25
C LEU A 148 -10.47 -6.59 -11.86
N ALA A 149 -9.53 -6.03 -11.12
CA ALA A 149 -8.44 -6.78 -10.52
C ALA A 149 -8.27 -6.34 -9.06
N ARG A 150 -8.07 -7.30 -8.16
CA ARG A 150 -7.69 -7.01 -6.79
C ARG A 150 -6.18 -6.87 -6.72
N ILE A 151 -5.72 -5.75 -6.21
CA ILE A 151 -4.30 -5.49 -5.99
C ILE A 151 -4.02 -5.59 -4.50
N ARG A 152 -2.86 -6.12 -4.17
CA ARG A 152 -2.30 -6.11 -2.82
C ARG A 152 -0.83 -5.71 -2.88
N TYR A 153 -0.45 -4.71 -2.11
CA TYR A 153 0.94 -4.32 -1.89
C TYR A 153 1.36 -4.72 -0.50
N PHE A 154 2.53 -5.34 -0.39
CA PHE A 154 3.09 -5.77 0.87
C PHE A 154 4.61 -5.81 0.80
N LEU A 155 5.24 -5.63 1.96
CA LEU A 155 6.68 -5.75 2.11
C LEU A 155 7.03 -7.16 2.60
N ALA A 156 7.92 -7.85 1.87
CA ALA A 156 8.46 -9.14 2.29
C ALA A 156 9.95 -9.22 1.93
N ASP A 157 10.77 -9.79 2.82
CA ASP A 157 12.20 -10.02 2.57
C ASP A 157 12.99 -8.78 2.07
N GLY A 158 12.62 -7.58 2.55
CA GLY A 158 13.24 -6.32 2.12
C GLY A 158 12.92 -5.90 0.68
N ALA A 159 11.84 -6.43 0.11
CA ALA A 159 11.35 -6.11 -1.21
C ALA A 159 9.86 -5.77 -1.19
N LEU A 160 9.48 -4.82 -2.03
CA LEU A 160 8.09 -4.43 -2.22
C LEU A 160 7.48 -5.29 -3.33
N TYR A 161 6.40 -5.98 -2.99
CA TYR A 161 5.65 -6.82 -3.92
C TYR A 161 4.31 -6.20 -4.26
N ARG A 162 3.84 -6.53 -5.46
CA ARG A 162 2.51 -6.21 -5.95
C ARG A 162 1.86 -7.50 -6.42
N ALA A 163 0.89 -7.98 -5.67
CA ALA A 163 0.07 -9.12 -6.06
C ALA A 163 -1.16 -8.63 -6.82
N ILE A 164 -1.47 -9.27 -7.95
CA ILE A 164 -2.66 -9.04 -8.75
C ILE A 164 -3.50 -10.31 -8.77
N ASP A 165 -4.71 -10.22 -8.24
CA ASP A 165 -5.66 -11.31 -8.11
C ASP A 165 -7.02 -10.94 -8.72
N ASP A 166 -7.92 -11.91 -8.82
CA ASP A 166 -9.33 -11.66 -9.11
C ASP A 166 -10.05 -11.07 -7.88
N VAL A 167 -11.14 -10.35 -8.12
CA VAL A 167 -12.00 -9.72 -7.09
C VAL A 167 -12.87 -10.72 -6.33
N ILE A 168 -12.81 -12.01 -6.68
CA ILE A 168 -13.46 -13.07 -5.91
C ILE A 168 -12.82 -13.11 -4.51
N ALA A 169 -13.61 -13.17 -3.45
CA ALA A 169 -13.12 -13.41 -2.10
C ALA A 169 -12.64 -14.86 -1.98
N PRO A 170 -11.59 -15.15 -1.18
CA PRO A 170 -11.27 -16.54 -0.86
C PRO A 170 -12.50 -17.19 -0.19
N GLU A 171 -12.80 -18.43 -0.58
CA GLU A 171 -13.82 -19.22 0.11
C GLU A 171 -13.25 -19.66 1.46
N GLU A 172 -14.07 -19.74 2.49
CA GLU A 172 -13.66 -20.20 3.80
C GLU A 172 -14.19 -21.63 4.00
N ASP A 173 -13.39 -22.50 4.61
CA ASP A 173 -13.85 -23.81 5.03
C ASP A 173 -14.79 -23.70 6.26
N GLU A 174 -15.38 -24.81 6.68
CA GLU A 174 -16.26 -24.89 7.87
C GLU A 174 -15.57 -24.48 9.19
N PHE A 175 -14.25 -24.33 9.17
CA PHE A 175 -13.42 -23.91 10.30
C PHE A 175 -12.91 -22.47 10.17
N GLY A 176 -13.33 -21.74 9.12
CA GLY A 176 -12.92 -20.36 8.87
C GLY A 176 -11.52 -20.21 8.26
N ASN A 177 -10.91 -21.28 7.75
CA ASN A 177 -9.65 -21.19 7.02
C ASN A 177 -9.90 -20.84 5.55
N GLU A 178 -9.07 -19.96 5.00
CA GLU A 178 -9.12 -19.60 3.59
C GLU A 178 -8.75 -20.80 2.70
N ILE A 179 -9.71 -21.24 1.89
CA ILE A 179 -9.51 -22.19 0.81
C ILE A 179 -8.75 -21.46 -0.30
N PRO A 180 -7.54 -21.94 -0.68
CA PRO A 180 -6.77 -21.31 -1.72
C PRO A 180 -7.55 -21.34 -3.02
N LYS A 181 -7.62 -20.16 -3.68
CA LYS A 181 -8.28 -20.02 -4.97
C LYS A 181 -7.66 -20.96 -6.02
N PRO A 182 -8.46 -21.43 -7.00
CA PRO A 182 -7.96 -22.30 -8.06
C PRO A 182 -6.88 -21.62 -8.91
N VAL A 183 -6.95 -20.30 -9.05
CA VAL A 183 -5.93 -19.48 -9.73
C VAL A 183 -5.18 -18.67 -8.67
N PRO A 184 -3.87 -18.90 -8.49
CA PRO A 184 -3.09 -18.13 -7.53
C PRO A 184 -2.87 -16.69 -8.04
N PRO A 185 -2.69 -15.72 -7.13
CA PRO A 185 -2.39 -14.35 -7.49
C PRO A 185 -1.06 -14.25 -8.24
N THR A 186 -0.99 -13.38 -9.25
CA THR A 186 0.27 -13.05 -9.92
C THR A 186 1.05 -12.09 -9.04
N VAL A 187 2.24 -12.47 -8.58
CA VAL A 187 3.06 -11.66 -7.66
C VAL A 187 4.25 -11.06 -8.40
N ASP A 188 4.22 -9.74 -8.60
CA ASP A 188 5.28 -8.98 -9.22
C ASP A 188 6.19 -8.35 -8.17
N LYS A 189 7.50 -8.53 -8.34
CA LYS A 189 8.49 -7.84 -7.51
C LYS A 189 8.76 -6.46 -8.08
N LEU A 190 8.39 -5.40 -7.35
CA LEU A 190 8.51 -4.03 -7.84
C LEU A 190 9.88 -3.40 -7.53
N ALA A 191 10.39 -3.63 -6.33
CA ALA A 191 11.66 -3.08 -5.90
C ALA A 191 12.37 -3.96 -4.88
N ASN A 192 13.69 -3.85 -4.87
CA ASN A 192 14.57 -4.42 -3.86
C ASN A 192 14.99 -3.34 -2.85
N ASN A 193 15.51 -3.78 -1.71
CA ASN A 193 16.12 -2.92 -0.69
C ASN A 193 15.15 -1.89 -0.09
N VAL A 194 13.86 -2.24 -0.03
CA VAL A 194 12.85 -1.45 0.65
C VAL A 194 12.85 -1.87 2.11
N LYS A 195 13.19 -0.93 2.99
CA LYS A 195 13.24 -1.13 4.44
C LYS A 195 11.89 -0.87 5.08
N ALA A 196 11.20 0.17 4.63
CA ALA A 196 9.89 0.54 5.14
C ALA A 196 8.93 0.97 4.02
N PHE A 197 7.67 0.63 4.21
CA PHE A 197 6.52 1.01 3.43
C PHE A 197 5.39 1.34 4.42
N ASP A 198 5.18 2.63 4.64
CA ASP A 198 4.27 3.18 5.66
C ASP A 198 3.17 3.99 4.96
N LEU A 199 1.94 3.86 5.45
CA LEU A 199 0.72 4.39 4.86
C LEU A 199 -0.04 5.27 5.86
N LYS A 200 -0.51 6.42 5.38
CA LYS A 200 -1.42 7.27 6.14
C LYS A 200 -2.59 7.69 5.29
N PHE A 201 -3.77 7.69 5.88
CA PHE A 201 -5.04 7.93 5.21
C PHE A 201 -5.63 9.25 5.69
N GLY A 202 -5.83 10.17 4.75
CA GLY A 202 -6.52 11.42 5.03
C GLY A 202 -8.00 11.29 4.74
N TYR A 203 -8.81 11.69 5.70
CA TYR A 203 -10.26 11.75 5.57
C TYR A 203 -10.80 13.04 6.17
N TYR A 204 -11.95 13.49 5.69
CA TYR A 204 -12.62 14.67 6.20
C TYR A 204 -13.79 14.23 7.09
N TYR A 205 -13.85 14.75 8.31
CA TYR A 205 -14.93 14.46 9.24
C TYR A 205 -15.17 15.67 10.13
N ASP A 206 -16.45 15.98 10.37
CA ASP A 206 -16.90 17.08 11.23
C ASP A 206 -16.21 18.45 11.00
N GLY A 207 -15.93 18.79 9.74
CA GLY A 207 -15.32 20.07 9.40
C GLY A 207 -13.79 20.10 9.43
N GLU A 208 -13.13 19.00 9.81
CA GLU A 208 -11.69 18.93 9.97
C GLU A 208 -11.06 17.79 9.14
N TRP A 209 -9.78 17.97 8.80
CA TRP A 209 -8.97 16.94 8.16
C TRP A 209 -8.29 16.09 9.22
N LEU A 210 -8.59 14.79 9.22
CA LEU A 210 -8.04 13.82 10.15
C LEU A 210 -7.15 12.81 9.42
N LEU A 211 -6.31 12.13 10.20
CA LEU A 211 -5.39 11.09 9.73
C LEU A 211 -5.69 9.78 10.43
N ALA A 212 -5.70 8.70 9.66
CA ALA A 212 -5.71 7.33 10.15
C ALA A 212 -4.46 6.60 9.68
N ASP A 213 -3.92 5.71 10.52
CA ASP A 213 -2.78 4.85 10.19
C ASP A 213 -3.25 3.55 9.50
N ASP A 214 -4.48 3.13 9.74
CA ASP A 214 -5.16 2.01 9.09
C ASP A 214 -6.46 2.45 8.39
N TRP A 215 -7.00 1.60 7.52
CA TRP A 215 -8.26 1.89 6.86
C TRP A 215 -9.02 0.63 6.50
N ASN A 216 -10.33 0.60 6.75
CA ASN A 216 -11.22 -0.43 6.25
C ASN A 216 -12.52 0.20 5.76
N SER A 217 -12.71 0.23 4.44
CA SER A 217 -13.91 0.84 3.85
C SER A 217 -15.21 0.15 4.22
N ASP A 218 -15.17 -1.10 4.66
CA ASP A 218 -16.37 -1.84 5.10
C ASP A 218 -16.69 -1.61 6.59
N ALA A 219 -15.79 -0.98 7.33
CA ALA A 219 -15.98 -0.61 8.72
C ALA A 219 -16.68 0.75 8.85
N SER A 220 -17.05 1.11 10.06
CA SER A 220 -17.71 2.37 10.42
C SER A 220 -16.97 3.03 11.59
N GLN A 221 -15.65 3.16 11.47
CA GLN A 221 -14.77 3.59 12.55
C GLN A 221 -14.46 5.10 12.48
N TYR A 222 -14.26 5.65 11.28
CA TYR A 222 -13.73 7.01 11.12
C TYR A 222 -14.78 8.05 10.73
N ARG A 223 -15.62 7.76 9.74
CA ARG A 223 -16.63 8.70 9.24
C ARG A 223 -17.99 8.50 9.88
N ASN A 224 -18.25 7.30 10.40
CA ASN A 224 -19.53 6.97 11.01
C ASN A 224 -19.37 6.10 12.25
N PRO A 225 -18.65 6.60 13.28
CA PRO A 225 -18.53 5.88 14.54
C PRO A 225 -19.92 5.57 15.10
N SER A 226 -20.09 4.38 15.67
CA SER A 226 -21.34 4.00 16.32
C SER A 226 -21.61 4.88 17.54
N ASP A 227 -22.84 5.37 17.68
CA ASP A 227 -23.31 6.18 18.83
C ASP A 227 -23.11 5.50 20.20
N GLU A 228 -22.85 4.18 20.22
CA GLU A 228 -22.55 3.43 21.45
C GLU A 228 -21.25 3.86 22.15
N GLU A 229 -20.31 4.51 21.46
CA GLU A 229 -19.07 5.01 22.07
C GLU A 229 -19.21 6.41 22.72
N GLU A 230 -20.21 7.21 22.34
CA GLU A 230 -20.47 8.54 22.93
C GLU A 230 -20.84 8.47 24.43
N ASN A 231 -21.26 7.31 24.92
CA ASN A 231 -21.64 7.11 26.32
C ASN A 231 -20.46 6.81 27.27
N THR A 232 -19.21 6.76 26.77
CA THR A 232 -18.04 6.45 27.61
C THR A 232 -17.27 7.66 28.14
N ASP A 233 -17.64 8.89 27.75
CA ASP A 233 -16.90 10.11 28.13
C ASP A 233 -17.37 10.82 29.41
N ILE A 234 -18.21 10.19 30.25
CA ILE A 234 -18.61 10.76 31.56
C ILE A 234 -17.65 10.38 32.72
N PHE A 235 -16.64 9.53 32.51
CA PHE A 235 -15.74 9.08 33.60
C PHE A 235 -14.23 9.24 33.34
N LYS A 236 -13.77 10.36 32.76
CA LYS A 236 -12.32 10.68 32.74
C LYS A 236 -11.87 11.43 34.00
N GLY A 237 -11.65 10.64 35.06
CA GLY A 237 -10.93 11.06 36.27
C GLY A 237 -9.74 10.14 36.58
N LYS A 238 -8.52 10.65 36.34
CA LYS A 238 -7.21 10.23 36.88
C LYS A 238 -6.54 8.91 36.42
N ARG A 239 -5.38 9.12 35.78
CA ARG A 239 -4.03 8.52 35.97
C ARG A 239 -3.82 6.98 35.85
N SER A 240 -2.93 6.68 34.90
CA SER A 240 -1.73 5.82 34.96
C SER A 240 -1.82 4.30 34.67
N SER A 241 -1.09 3.95 33.61
CA SER A 241 -0.10 2.85 33.48
C SER A 241 -0.55 1.40 33.24
N ARG A 242 0.20 0.79 32.30
CA ARG A 242 0.49 -0.65 32.05
C ARG A 242 -0.46 -1.47 31.16
N SER A 243 0.04 -1.72 29.95
CA SER A 243 0.48 -3.04 29.45
C SER A 243 -0.53 -4.19 29.31
N SER A 244 -0.45 -4.76 28.10
CA SER A 244 -0.58 -6.17 27.70
C SER A 244 -1.96 -6.80 27.47
N ARG A 245 -2.22 -7.00 26.16
CA ARG A 245 -2.78 -8.20 25.50
C ARG A 245 -4.15 -8.71 25.98
N THR A 246 -5.14 -8.52 25.11
CA THR A 246 -5.98 -9.64 24.64
C THR A 246 -6.26 -9.42 23.16
N ARG A 247 -5.99 -10.45 22.36
CA ARG A 247 -6.28 -10.55 20.92
C ARG A 247 -7.77 -10.82 20.71
N GLU A 248 -8.19 -10.68 19.45
CA GLU A 248 -9.42 -11.18 18.83
C GLU A 248 -10.68 -10.35 19.08
N ASN A 249 -10.97 -9.46 18.13
CA ASN A 249 -12.07 -9.74 17.21
C ASN A 249 -11.57 -9.50 15.78
N VAL A 250 -11.05 -10.57 15.17
CA VAL A 250 -11.11 -10.71 13.71
C VAL A 250 -12.56 -10.99 13.40
N THR A 251 -13.34 -9.94 13.11
CA THR A 251 -14.62 -10.12 12.43
C THR A 251 -14.35 -9.92 10.95
N TYR A 252 -13.76 -10.93 10.34
CA TYR A 252 -13.82 -11.10 8.89
C TYR A 252 -14.98 -12.02 8.58
N SER A 253 -15.57 -11.78 7.41
CA SER A 253 -16.60 -12.61 6.79
C SER A 253 -18.03 -12.47 7.31
N GLY A 254 -18.76 -11.50 6.74
CA GLY A 254 -20.07 -11.76 6.11
C GLY A 254 -21.28 -12.08 6.99
N GLY A 255 -21.12 -12.37 8.28
CA GLY A 255 -22.21 -12.63 9.21
C GLY A 255 -22.70 -11.36 9.89
N TYR A 256 -23.36 -10.46 9.17
CA TYR A 256 -24.04 -9.34 9.82
C TYR A 256 -25.36 -9.84 10.41
N THR A 257 -25.43 -10.02 11.73
CA THR A 257 -26.69 -10.24 12.45
C THR A 257 -27.54 -8.97 12.41
N THR A 258 -28.64 -9.01 11.65
CA THR A 258 -29.52 -7.87 11.38
C THR A 258 -30.76 -7.91 12.28
N SER A 259 -30.68 -7.32 13.47
CA SER A 259 -31.89 -6.99 14.23
C SER A 259 -32.45 -5.60 13.91
N SER A 260 -31.86 -4.86 12.96
CA SER A 260 -32.28 -3.49 12.64
C SER A 260 -32.56 -3.31 11.14
N PRO A 261 -33.62 -2.55 10.79
CA PRO A 261 -34.01 -2.30 9.41
C PRO A 261 -32.92 -1.53 8.65
N LEU A 262 -33.08 -1.44 7.32
CA LEU A 262 -32.26 -0.71 6.33
C LEU A 262 -31.99 0.79 6.60
N GLU A 263 -31.97 1.25 7.85
CA GLU A 263 -31.34 2.52 8.21
C GLU A 263 -29.85 2.39 7.91
N THR A 264 -29.47 2.90 6.73
CA THR A 264 -28.12 3.27 6.27
C THR A 264 -27.01 2.76 7.19
N ARG A 265 -26.52 1.53 6.95
CA ARG A 265 -25.24 1.09 7.51
C ARG A 265 -24.18 2.01 6.95
N LYS A 266 -23.80 3.01 7.73
CA LYS A 266 -22.90 4.05 7.26
C LYS A 266 -21.48 3.50 7.36
N THR A 267 -20.88 3.16 6.23
CA THR A 267 -19.48 2.73 6.13
C THR A 267 -18.55 3.92 5.99
N ASP A 268 -17.25 3.72 6.22
CA ASP A 268 -16.24 4.76 6.08
C ASP A 268 -15.93 5.09 4.61
N ASP A 269 -16.30 4.23 3.66
CA ASP A 269 -16.05 4.41 2.23
C ASP A 269 -14.55 4.61 1.93
N LEU A 270 -14.20 5.27 0.83
CA LEU A 270 -12.79 5.49 0.44
C LEU A 270 -12.18 6.70 1.16
N PRO A 271 -10.88 6.65 1.54
CA PRO A 271 -10.20 7.82 2.05
C PRO A 271 -10.02 8.86 0.93
N ALA A 272 -9.92 10.15 1.28
CA ALA A 272 -9.77 11.21 0.29
C ALA A 272 -8.39 11.21 -0.36
N TRP A 273 -7.36 10.89 0.42
CA TRP A 273 -5.99 10.74 -0.07
C TRP A 273 -5.23 9.71 0.76
N VAL A 274 -4.20 9.14 0.13
CA VAL A 274 -3.26 8.20 0.74
C VAL A 274 -1.88 8.82 0.65
N GLU A 275 -1.22 8.96 1.79
CA GLU A 275 0.18 9.27 1.89
C GLU A 275 0.99 7.99 2.04
N ILE A 276 2.02 7.87 1.22
CA ILE A 276 2.89 6.70 1.21
C ILE A 276 4.32 7.16 1.47
N THR A 277 4.94 6.56 2.46
CA THR A 277 6.34 6.76 2.80
C THR A 277 7.14 5.50 2.48
N TYR A 278 8.08 5.63 1.55
CA TYR A 278 9.02 4.56 1.20
C TYR A 278 10.39 4.86 1.78
N VAL A 279 11.03 3.86 2.40
CA VAL A 279 12.43 3.95 2.81
C VAL A 279 13.25 2.94 2.03
N PHE A 280 14.10 3.43 1.13
CA PHE A 280 15.02 2.62 0.34
C PHE A 280 16.41 2.63 0.96
N THR A 281 17.10 1.49 0.90
CA THR A 281 18.50 1.36 1.33
C THR A 281 19.41 1.20 0.11
N ASP A 282 20.61 1.77 0.18
CA ASP A 282 21.59 1.62 -0.89
C ASP A 282 22.13 0.17 -0.91
N PRO A 283 22.07 -0.54 -2.05
CA PRO A 283 22.52 -1.94 -2.14
C PRO A 283 23.98 -2.15 -1.74
N LYS A 284 24.83 -1.14 -1.86
CA LYS A 284 26.25 -1.21 -1.47
C LYS A 284 26.50 -0.73 -0.04
N LYS A 285 25.56 0.03 0.53
CA LYS A 285 25.67 0.63 1.87
C LYS A 285 24.30 0.65 2.54
N THR A 286 23.94 -0.46 3.17
CA THR A 286 22.64 -0.65 3.83
C THR A 286 22.32 0.39 4.91
N GLU A 287 23.34 1.04 5.48
CA GLU A 287 23.19 2.16 6.44
C GLU A 287 22.69 3.47 5.80
N LYS A 288 22.80 3.61 4.48
CA LYS A 288 22.33 4.80 3.78
C LYS A 288 20.89 4.61 3.35
N GLU A 289 20.02 5.32 4.04
CA GLU A 289 18.59 5.34 3.78
C GLU A 289 18.19 6.57 2.96
N ARG A 290 17.26 6.38 2.03
CA ARG A 290 16.56 7.46 1.33
C ARG A 290 15.07 7.30 1.54
N THR A 291 14.46 8.32 2.13
CA THR A 291 13.02 8.39 2.36
C THR A 291 12.34 9.17 1.24
N PHE A 292 11.26 8.62 0.71
CA PHE A 292 10.41 9.26 -0.29
C PHE A 292 8.99 9.28 0.22
N ARG A 293 8.36 10.46 0.18
CA ARG A 293 6.97 10.65 0.59
C ARG A 293 6.16 11.11 -0.61
N GLN A 294 5.02 10.47 -0.82
CA GLN A 294 4.11 10.81 -1.91
C GLN A 294 2.68 10.82 -1.40
N VAL A 295 1.93 11.87 -1.72
CA VAL A 295 0.49 11.95 -1.43
C VAL A 295 -0.27 11.73 -2.73
N ILE A 296 -1.25 10.82 -2.68
CA ILE A 296 -2.06 10.40 -3.82
C ILE A 296 -3.53 10.64 -3.47
N GLN A 297 -4.19 11.51 -4.22
CA GLN A 297 -5.62 11.74 -4.09
C GLN A 297 -6.42 10.61 -4.75
N ILE A 298 -7.48 10.17 -4.09
CA ILE A 298 -8.41 9.16 -4.62
C ILE A 298 -9.67 9.88 -5.12
N TYR A 299 -9.78 10.01 -6.44
CA TYR A 299 -10.87 10.76 -7.08
C TYR A 299 -12.25 10.08 -6.93
N SER A 300 -12.29 8.78 -6.66
CA SER A 300 -13.53 8.02 -6.43
C SER A 300 -14.05 8.14 -5.00
N SER A 301 -13.34 8.83 -4.10
CA SER A 301 -13.88 9.21 -2.78
C SER A 301 -15.10 10.11 -2.96
N GLN A 302 -16.22 9.78 -2.31
CA GLN A 302 -17.47 10.55 -2.41
C GLN A 302 -17.43 11.90 -1.68
N GLU A 303 -16.26 12.34 -1.23
CA GLU A 303 -16.04 13.66 -0.65
C GLU A 303 -15.36 14.57 -1.69
N THR A 304 -16.17 15.17 -2.56
CA THR A 304 -15.77 16.36 -3.32
C THR A 304 -15.43 17.49 -2.35
N TYR A 305 -14.16 17.65 -1.99
CA TYR A 305 -13.65 18.93 -1.51
C TYR A 305 -12.93 19.65 -2.65
N ILE A 306 -13.59 20.68 -3.20
CA ILE A 306 -12.92 21.83 -3.81
C ILE A 306 -13.03 22.94 -2.75
N PRO A 307 -11.92 23.41 -2.15
CA PRO A 307 -11.95 24.62 -1.34
C PRO A 307 -12.53 25.75 -2.19
N PRO A 308 -13.47 26.58 -1.69
CA PRO A 308 -13.82 27.81 -2.38
C PRO A 308 -12.53 28.60 -2.61
N GLU A 309 -12.35 29.09 -3.84
CA GLU A 309 -11.16 29.82 -4.29
C GLU A 309 -10.67 30.74 -3.18
N VAL A 310 -9.52 30.39 -2.61
CA VAL A 310 -8.75 31.33 -1.82
C VAL A 310 -8.37 32.40 -2.82
N SER A 311 -9.07 33.53 -2.78
CA SER A 311 -8.71 34.73 -3.52
C SER A 311 -7.20 34.94 -3.38
N ASP A 312 -6.53 35.16 -4.50
CA ASP A 312 -5.07 35.18 -4.70
C ASP A 312 -4.26 36.15 -3.81
N GLU A 313 -4.84 36.71 -2.74
CA GLU A 313 -4.20 37.68 -1.86
C GLU A 313 -3.67 37.09 -0.54
N ASP A 314 -4.14 35.92 -0.07
CA ASP A 314 -3.77 35.38 1.25
C ASP A 314 -2.76 34.20 1.23
N SER A 315 -2.42 33.67 0.05
CA SER A 315 -1.59 32.46 -0.09
C SER A 315 -0.07 32.67 0.06
N GLN A 316 0.40 33.85 0.46
CA GLN A 316 1.84 34.11 0.67
C GLN A 316 2.29 34.34 2.11
N ARG A 317 1.41 34.34 3.13
CA ARG A 317 1.85 34.76 4.48
C ARG A 317 1.82 33.75 5.62
N ASP A 318 1.03 32.68 5.63
CA ASP A 318 0.87 31.90 6.88
C ASP A 318 1.10 30.37 6.85
N ILE A 319 1.64 29.79 5.78
CA ILE A 319 2.02 28.35 5.78
C ILE A 319 3.44 28.09 6.36
N PHE A 320 4.20 29.13 6.73
CA PHE A 320 5.53 29.02 7.35
C PHE A 320 5.64 29.58 8.77
N ARG A 321 4.64 29.35 9.62
CA ARG A 321 4.78 29.57 11.07
C ARG A 321 4.20 28.43 11.91
N THR A 322 4.81 27.26 11.79
CA THR A 322 5.02 26.41 12.97
C THR A 322 6.51 26.20 13.22
N ARG A 323 6.89 26.53 14.46
CA ARG A 323 8.18 26.33 15.16
C ARG A 323 9.32 27.30 14.88
N ARG A 324 9.38 28.34 15.72
CA ARG A 324 10.65 28.74 16.35
C ARG A 324 10.42 29.25 17.78
N ARG A 325 10.90 28.46 18.76
CA ARG A 325 11.04 28.74 20.22
C ARG A 325 9.69 28.84 20.97
N GLU A 326 9.51 28.27 22.15
CA GLU A 326 10.45 27.91 23.24
C GLU A 326 10.36 26.46 23.70
#